data_AF-A0A351GQ75-F1
#
_entry.id   AF-A0A351GQ75-F1
#
_cell.length_a   1.000
_cell.length_b   1.000
_cell.length_c   1.000
_cell.angle_alpha   90.00
_cell.angle_beta   90.00
_cell.angle_gamma   90.00
#
_symmetry.space_group_name_H-M   'P 1'
#
loop_
_entity.id
_entity.type
_entity.pdbx_description
1 polymer ?
#
loop_
_entity_poly.entity_id
_entity_poly.type
_entity_poly.pdbx_seq_one_letter_code
_entity_poly.pdbx_strand_id
1 'polypeptide(L)' 'DKEAVDACFSFLSDHRILVEPACGAALAAIYAGYVDLSGFKNVLMIACGGSTTPIETLTQYRDALK' A
#
# COMPACT_ATOMS: atom_id res chain seq x y z
N ASP A 1 0.87 7.63 -7.42
CA ASP A 1 0.43 8.19 -6.12
C ASP A 1 -0.92 7.69 -5.66
N LYS A 2 -2.00 7.89 -6.43
CA LYS A 2 -3.33 7.40 -6.06
C LYS A 2 -3.35 5.92 -5.67
N GLU A 3 -2.78 5.05 -6.50
CA GLU A 3 -2.72 3.61 -6.22
C GLU A 3 -1.88 3.27 -4.98
N ALA A 4 -0.81 4.03 -4.72
CA ALA A 4 0.00 3.83 -3.51
C ALA A 4 -0.80 4.16 -2.25
N VAL A 5 -1.55 5.27 -2.28
CA VAL A 5 -2.44 5.65 -1.17
C VAL A 5 -3.57 4.64 -1.01
N ASP A 6 -4.24 4.24 -2.09
CA ASP A 6 -5.30 3.23 -2.03
C ASP A 6 -4.77 1.88 -1.50
N ALA A 7 -3.55 1.48 -1.88
CA ALA A 7 -2.91 0.27 -1.37
C ALA A 7 -2.62 0.35 0.14
N CYS A 8 -2.27 1.51 0.69
CA CYS A 8 -2.18 1.70 2.14
C CYS A 8 -3.52 1.40 2.84
N PHE A 9 -4.65 1.85 2.26
CA PHE A 9 -5.98 1.58 2.81
C PHE A 9 -6.41 0.12 2.67
N SER A 10 -6.10 -0.54 1.55
CA SER A 10 -6.34 -1.96 1.37
C SER A 10 -5.55 -2.77 2.39
N PHE A 11 -4.27 -2.48 2.55
CA PHE A 11 -3.40 -3.16 3.52
C PHE A 11 -3.85 -2.94 4.97
N LEU A 12 -4.29 -1.72 5.31
CA LEU A 12 -4.91 -1.42 6.61
C LEU A 12 -6.21 -2.22 6.82
N SER A 13 -7.03 -2.36 5.79
CA SER A 13 -8.27 -3.14 5.85
C SER A 13 -7.99 -4.63 6.07
N ASP A 14 -7.07 -5.20 5.30
CA ASP A 14 -6.81 -6.64 5.25
C ASP A 14 -5.97 -7.11 6.44
N HIS A 15 -4.95 -6.33 6.81
CA HIS A 15 -3.91 -6.74 7.76
C HIS A 15 -3.89 -5.92 9.05
N ARG A 16 -4.73 -4.87 9.19
CA ARG A 16 -4.79 -3.99 10.37
C ARG A 16 -3.47 -3.29 10.69
N ILE A 17 -2.63 -3.10 9.68
CA ILE A 17 -1.35 -2.40 9.79
C ILE A 17 -1.41 -1.14 8.92
N LEU A 18 -1.12 0.00 9.53
CA LEU A 18 -0.97 1.26 8.80
C LEU A 18 0.47 1.35 8.26
N VAL A 19 0.59 1.74 7.00
CA VAL A 19 1.88 1.98 6.32
C VAL A 19 1.84 3.31 5.57
N GLU A 20 3.00 3.91 5.32
CA GLU A 20 3.09 5.18 4.59
C GLU A 20 3.09 4.96 3.06
N PRO A 21 2.80 5.99 2.24
CA PRO A 21 2.70 5.86 0.78
C PRO A 21 3.94 5.28 0.09
N ALA A 22 5.14 5.49 0.65
CA ALA A 22 6.36 4.89 0.11
C ALA A 22 6.31 3.34 0.17
N CYS A 23 5.81 2.78 1.26
CA CYS A 23 5.52 1.34 1.37
C CYS A 23 4.32 0.95 0.50
N GLY A 24 3.28 1.81 0.49
CA GLY A 24 2.09 1.65 -0.36
C GLY A 24 2.39 1.50 -1.84
N ALA A 25 3.43 2.16 -2.35
CA ALA A 25 3.81 2.07 -3.76
C ALA A 25 4.22 0.66 -4.18
N ALA A 26 4.94 -0.07 -3.33
CA ALA A 26 5.27 -1.47 -3.57
C ALA A 26 4.03 -2.37 -3.46
N LEU A 27 3.15 -2.09 -2.49
CA LEU A 27 1.90 -2.84 -2.29
C LEU A 27 0.98 -2.70 -3.51
N ALA A 28 0.92 -1.50 -4.08
CA ALA A 28 0.08 -1.19 -5.24
C ALA A 28 0.40 -2.09 -6.44
N ALA A 29 1.68 -2.39 -6.69
CA ALA A 29 2.08 -3.27 -7.78
C ALA A 29 1.50 -4.69 -7.64
N ILE A 30 1.34 -5.16 -6.39
CA ILE A 30 0.75 -6.47 -6.09
C ILE A 30 -0.77 -6.40 -6.13
N TYR A 31 -1.38 -5.42 -5.43
CA TYR A 31 -2.84 -5.27 -5.40
C TYR A 31 -3.46 -4.99 -6.77
N ALA A 32 -2.77 -4.25 -7.65
CA ALA A 32 -3.21 -3.97 -9.00
C ALA A 32 -2.89 -5.10 -10.00
N GLY A 33 -2.18 -6.15 -9.57
CA GLY A 33 -1.82 -7.27 -10.42
C GLY A 33 -0.82 -6.93 -11.52
N TYR A 34 0.02 -5.90 -11.34
CA TYR A 34 1.04 -5.51 -12.31
C TYR A 34 2.23 -6.47 -12.35
N VAL A 35 2.40 -7.29 -11.32
CA VAL A 35 3.44 -8.30 -11.25
C VAL A 35 2.81 -9.68 -11.44
N ASP A 36 3.25 -10.41 -12.46
CA ASP A 36 2.88 -11.82 -12.62
C ASP A 36 3.61 -12.68 -11.59
N LEU A 37 2.87 -13.15 -10.59
CA LEU A 37 3.39 -13.98 -9.52
C LEU A 37 3.11 -15.48 -9.74
N SER A 38 2.47 -15.87 -10.86
CA SER A 38 2.00 -17.25 -11.09
C SER A 38 3.13 -18.29 -11.17
N GLY A 39 4.34 -17.87 -11.58
CA GLY A 39 5.52 -18.72 -11.65
C GLY A 39 6.23 -18.95 -10.32
N PHE A 40 5.83 -18.27 -9.23
CA PHE A 40 6.49 -18.34 -7.94
C PHE A 40 5.68 -19.15 -6.93
N LYS A 41 6.33 -20.10 -6.27
CA LYS A 41 5.67 -20.90 -5.22
C LYS A 41 5.39 -20.10 -3.95
N ASN A 42 6.32 -19.22 -3.57
CA ASN A 42 6.23 -18.37 -2.39
C ASN A 42 6.77 -17.00 -2.76
N VAL A 43 6.04 -15.95 -2.40
CA VAL A 43 6.43 -14.56 -2.64
C VAL A 43 6.51 -13.86 -1.28
N LEU A 44 7.62 -13.17 -1.03
CA LEU A 44 7.81 -12.36 0.17
C LEU A 44 7.79 -10.88 -0.22
N MET A 45 6.92 -10.13 0.44
CA MET A 45 6.92 -8.69 0.39
C MET A 45 7.31 -8.12 1.76
N ILE A 46 8.26 -7.20 1.80
CA ILE A 46 8.61 -6.46 3.00
C ILE A 46 7.73 -5.21 3.10
N ALA A 47 6.83 -5.20 4.08
CA ALA A 47 6.12 -3.99 4.48
C ALA A 47 7.03 -3.18 5.42
N CYS A 48 7.78 -2.23 4.88
CA CYS A 48 8.73 -1.42 5.66
C CYS A 48 8.05 -0.46 6.65
N GLY A 49 6.73 -0.31 6.58
CA GLY A 49 5.94 0.49 7.51
C GLY A 49 5.93 1.96 7.12
N GLY A 50 6.45 2.80 8.01
CA GLY A 50 6.43 4.25 7.91
C GLY A 50 6.08 4.90 9.24
N SER A 51 6.78 5.99 9.57
CA SER A 51 6.58 6.72 10.84
C SER A 51 6.13 8.17 10.63
N THR A 52 6.10 8.64 9.38
CA THR A 52 5.92 10.06 9.04
C THR A 52 4.50 10.41 8.61
N THR A 53 3.68 9.40 8.33
CA THR A 53 2.32 9.58 7.78
C THR A 53 1.26 9.01 8.71
N PRO A 54 0.70 9.84 9.62
CA PRO A 54 -0.50 9.50 10.39
C PRO A 54 -1.71 9.22 9.50
N ILE A 55 -2.74 8.57 10.04
CA ILE A 55 -3.95 8.20 9.29
C ILE A 55 -4.71 9.42 8.77
N GLU A 56 -4.66 10.54 9.50
CA GLU A 56 -5.30 11.80 9.12
C GLU A 56 -4.65 12.35 7.84
N THR A 57 -3.31 12.39 7.80
CA THR A 57 -2.55 12.81 6.62
C THR A 57 -2.78 11.88 5.44
N LEU A 58 -2.80 10.57 5.68
CA LEU A 58 -3.06 9.59 4.61
C LEU A 58 -4.48 9.75 4.02
N THR A 59 -5.47 10.06 4.87
CA THR A 59 -6.84 10.33 4.44
C THR A 59 -6.92 11.61 3.61
N GLN A 60 -6.21 12.68 4.03
CA GLN A 60 -6.10 13.92 3.24
C GLN A 60 -5.50 13.67 1.86
N TYR A 61 -4.46 12.83 1.76
CA TYR A 61 -3.91 12.45 0.45
C TYR A 61 -4.94 11.73 -0.41
N ARG A 62 -5.72 10.80 0.17
CA ARG A 62 -6.76 10.08 -0.59
C ARG A 62 -7.85 11.01 -1.11
N ASP A 63 -8.24 11.99 -0.32
CA ASP A 63 -9.24 12.99 -0.73
C ASP A 63 -8.72 13.93 -1.81
N ALA A 64 -7.44 14.34 -1.73
CA ALA A 64 -6.79 15.20 -2.71
C ALA A 64 -6.49 14.49 -4.05
N LEU A 65 -6.42 13.15 -4.05
CA LEU A 65 -6.14 12.31 -5.22
C LEU A 65 -7.40 11.69 -5.84
N LYS A 66 -8.60 12.18 -5.46
CA LYS A 66 -9.86 11.89 -6.14
C LYS A 66 -9.87 12.48 -7.54
#